data_AF-A0A3T0VX85-F1
#
_entry.id   AF-A0A3T0VX85-F1
#
_cell.length_a   1.000
_cell.length_b   1.000
_cell.length_c   1.000
_cell.angle_alpha   90.00
_cell.angle_beta   90.00
_cell.angle_gamma   90.00
#
_symmetry.space_group_name_H-M   'P 1'
#
loop_
_entity.id
_entity.type
_entity.pdbx_description
1 polymer ?
#
loop_
_entity_poly.entity_id
_entity_poly.type
_entity_poly.pdbx_seq_one_letter_code
_entity_poly.pdbx_strand_id
1 'polypeptide(L)'
;MKSTILMLLALVSLSSNALPERIVLLRHAEKMIGPDPELTDQGHSRAQRLATLLTPYKPTALFSTNYNRTKQTLAPLSKATSVPVEMYDPRNLARFAQQLRSYTGTLVVAGHSNTTPELVKHLSGQAVSISEKEFHKVFIVSWLNDGKASVQELNSN
;
A
#
# COMPACT_ATOMS: atom_id res chain seq x y z
N MET A 1 41.78 -19.10 -46.37
CA MET A 1 40.95 -19.73 -45.32
C MET A 1 40.36 -18.61 -44.48
N LYS A 2 39.07 -18.31 -44.64
CA LYS A 2 38.41 -17.17 -43.98
C LYS A 2 37.72 -17.69 -42.72
N SER A 3 38.23 -17.30 -41.55
CA SER A 3 37.62 -17.61 -40.26
C SER A 3 36.59 -16.53 -39.96
N THR A 4 35.31 -16.88 -39.96
CA THR A 4 34.21 -16.01 -39.54
C THR A 4 33.99 -16.23 -38.04
N ILE A 5 34.37 -15.25 -37.23
CA ILE A 5 34.01 -15.21 -35.80
C ILE A 5 32.57 -14.69 -35.70
N LEU A 6 31.67 -15.53 -35.20
CA LEU A 6 30.29 -15.16 -34.89
C LEU A 6 30.25 -14.65 -33.45
N MET A 7 30.22 -13.33 -33.28
CA MET A 7 30.11 -12.70 -31.97
C MET A 7 28.64 -12.72 -31.52
N LEU A 8 28.32 -13.58 -30.57
CA LEU A 8 26.99 -13.68 -29.97
C LEU A 8 26.77 -12.47 -29.06
N LEU A 9 26.01 -11.47 -29.53
CA LEU A 9 25.64 -10.29 -28.77
C LEU A 9 24.54 -10.68 -27.76
N ALA A 10 24.94 -10.98 -26.51
CA ALA A 10 23.99 -11.19 -25.42
C ALA A 10 23.30 -9.86 -25.08
N LEU A 11 22.04 -9.70 -25.49
CA LEU A 11 21.17 -8.63 -25.01
C LEU A 11 20.86 -8.88 -23.53
N VAL A 12 21.67 -8.29 -22.64
CA VAL A 12 21.32 -8.17 -21.23
C VAL A 12 20.21 -7.13 -21.14
N SER A 13 18.95 -7.57 -21.06
CA SER A 13 17.84 -6.69 -20.74
C SER A 13 18.03 -6.20 -19.30
N LEU A 14 18.49 -4.97 -19.12
CA LEU A 14 18.43 -4.31 -17.81
C LEU A 14 16.95 -4.09 -17.48
N SER A 15 16.37 -4.98 -16.69
CA SER A 15 15.08 -4.77 -16.06
C SER A 15 15.20 -3.60 -15.08
N SER A 16 14.97 -2.39 -15.56
CA SER A 16 14.63 -1.26 -14.71
C SER A 16 13.33 -1.61 -14.00
N ASN A 17 13.40 -2.00 -12.73
CA ASN A 17 12.20 -2.08 -11.90
C ASN A 17 11.70 -0.65 -11.70
N ALA A 18 10.71 -0.26 -12.50
CA ALA A 18 10.01 0.99 -12.29
C ALA A 18 9.37 0.97 -10.89
N LEU A 19 9.46 2.10 -10.17
CA LEU A 19 8.76 2.26 -8.90
C LEU A 19 7.25 2.00 -9.08
N PRO A 20 6.53 1.64 -8.00
CA PRO A 20 5.07 1.61 -8.03
C PRO A 20 4.51 2.93 -8.55
N GLU A 21 3.40 2.87 -9.29
CA GLU A 21 2.69 4.06 -9.78
C GLU A 21 2.23 4.93 -8.59
N ARG A 22 1.70 4.27 -7.56
CA ARG A 22 1.33 4.87 -6.29
C ARG A 22 1.21 3.83 -5.19
N ILE A 23 1.38 4.28 -3.95
CA ILE A 23 1.12 3.50 -2.74
C ILE A 23 0.04 4.24 -1.96
N VAL A 24 -1.10 3.59 -1.78
CA VAL A 24 -2.23 4.06 -0.99
C VAL A 24 -2.09 3.51 0.43
N LEU A 25 -2.06 4.39 1.43
CA LEU A 25 -1.87 4.04 2.82
C LEU A 25 -3.06 4.50 3.65
N LEU A 26 -3.60 3.59 4.46
CA LEU A 26 -4.72 3.85 5.34
C LEU A 26 -4.51 3.13 6.68
N ARG A 27 -5.26 3.54 7.70
CA ARG A 27 -5.40 2.75 8.92
C ARG A 27 -6.63 1.86 8.83
N HIS A 28 -6.71 0.83 9.67
CA HIS A 28 -7.95 0.08 9.82
C HIS A 28 -9.16 0.98 10.12
N ALA A 29 -10.35 0.51 9.72
CA ALA A 29 -11.62 1.13 10.05
C ALA A 29 -12.01 0.97 11.54
N GLU A 30 -13.16 1.50 11.93
CA GLU A 30 -13.68 1.49 13.29
C GLU A 30 -13.76 0.07 13.85
N LYS A 31 -13.26 -0.13 15.08
CA LYS A 31 -13.08 -1.45 15.70
C LYS A 31 -13.80 -1.54 17.04
N MET A 32 -14.13 -2.76 17.44
CA MET A 32 -14.61 -3.08 18.79
C MET A 32 -13.49 -2.88 19.85
N ILE A 33 -13.83 -3.09 21.12
CA ILE A 33 -12.88 -3.06 22.24
C ILE A 33 -12.40 -4.49 22.51
N GLY A 34 -11.08 -4.68 22.67
CA GLY A 34 -10.47 -5.99 22.90
C GLY A 34 -9.01 -6.05 22.41
N PRO A 35 -8.32 -7.19 22.61
CA PRO A 35 -6.90 -7.37 22.27
C PRO A 35 -6.64 -7.47 20.75
N ASP A 36 -7.49 -8.16 20.00
CA ASP A 36 -7.53 -8.12 18.54
C ASP A 36 -8.99 -8.03 18.07
N PRO A 37 -9.61 -6.85 18.23
CA PRO A 37 -11.03 -6.72 18.02
C PRO A 37 -11.36 -6.70 16.52
N GLU A 38 -12.51 -7.27 16.21
CA GLU A 38 -13.17 -7.13 14.90
C GLU A 38 -13.60 -5.68 14.64
N LEU A 39 -13.95 -5.39 13.40
CA LEU A 39 -14.59 -4.12 13.04
C LEU A 39 -15.97 -3.99 13.68
N THR A 40 -16.39 -2.75 13.92
CA THR A 40 -17.79 -2.44 14.21
C THR A 40 -18.61 -2.43 12.92
N ASP A 41 -19.94 -2.33 13.01
CA ASP A 41 -20.80 -2.14 11.82
C ASP A 41 -20.44 -0.87 11.04
N GLN A 42 -20.08 0.20 11.75
CA GLN A 42 -19.54 1.42 11.16
C GLN A 42 -18.22 1.15 10.43
N GLY A 43 -17.35 0.33 11.02
CA GLY A 43 -16.08 -0.07 10.43
C GLY A 43 -16.25 -0.90 9.16
N HIS A 44 -17.18 -1.86 9.17
CA HIS A 44 -17.55 -2.62 7.98
C HIS A 44 -18.12 -1.72 6.87
N SER A 45 -18.97 -0.77 7.23
CA SER A 45 -19.52 0.22 6.29
C SER A 45 -18.41 1.09 5.67
N ARG A 46 -17.41 1.49 6.47
CA ARG A 46 -16.24 2.21 5.96
C ARG A 46 -15.37 1.35 5.06
N ALA A 47 -15.15 0.08 5.42
CA ALA A 47 -14.38 -0.86 4.61
C ALA A 47 -15.02 -1.02 3.20
N GLN A 48 -16.35 -1.03 3.12
CA GLN A 48 -17.07 -1.01 1.84
C GLN A 48 -16.85 0.30 1.07
N ARG A 49 -16.95 1.46 1.72
CA ARG A 49 -16.65 2.76 1.07
C ARG A 49 -15.21 2.82 0.54
N LEU A 50 -14.25 2.32 1.32
CA LEU A 50 -12.85 2.20 0.90
C LEU A 50 -12.71 1.30 -0.33
N ALA A 51 -13.42 0.17 -0.38
CA ALA A 51 -13.41 -0.68 -1.57
C ALA A 51 -13.95 0.06 -2.80
N THR A 52 -15.08 0.77 -2.68
CA THR A 52 -15.64 1.60 -3.77
C THR A 52 -14.66 2.69 -4.20
N LEU A 53 -14.04 3.39 -3.25
CA LEU A 53 -13.07 4.46 -3.52
C LEU A 53 -11.81 3.93 -4.22
N LEU A 54 -11.33 2.74 -3.85
CA LEU A 54 -10.02 2.23 -4.26
C LEU A 54 -10.07 1.25 -5.44
N THR A 55 -11.22 0.65 -5.75
CA THR A 55 -11.37 -0.23 -6.92
C THR A 55 -10.99 0.45 -8.25
N PRO A 56 -11.37 1.72 -8.50
CA PRO A 56 -10.98 2.42 -9.73
C PRO A 56 -9.46 2.57 -9.93
N TYR A 57 -8.68 2.53 -8.84
CA TYR A 57 -7.21 2.58 -8.90
C TYR A 57 -6.58 1.26 -9.33
N LYS A 58 -7.36 0.18 -9.50
CA LYS A 58 -6.92 -1.14 -9.97
C LYS A 58 -5.68 -1.64 -9.20
N PRO A 59 -5.78 -1.81 -7.86
CA PRO A 59 -4.63 -2.21 -7.07
C PRO A 59 -4.08 -3.55 -7.54
N THR A 60 -2.76 -3.66 -7.59
CA THR A 60 -2.01 -4.86 -7.99
C THR A 60 -1.58 -5.69 -6.79
N ALA A 61 -1.47 -5.08 -5.61
CA ALA A 61 -1.17 -5.76 -4.36
C ALA A 61 -1.86 -5.09 -3.17
N LEU A 62 -2.26 -5.88 -2.19
CA LEU A 62 -2.90 -5.44 -0.95
C LEU A 62 -2.10 -5.95 0.24
N PHE A 63 -1.84 -5.09 1.22
CA PHE A 63 -1.06 -5.44 2.41
C PHE A 63 -1.80 -5.07 3.70
N SER A 64 -1.82 -5.97 4.67
CA SER A 64 -2.31 -5.67 6.01
C SER A 64 -1.34 -6.16 7.08
N THR A 65 -1.38 -5.56 8.27
CA THR A 65 -0.84 -6.25 9.45
C THR A 65 -1.69 -7.49 9.77
N ASN A 66 -1.19 -8.38 10.64
CA ASN A 66 -1.92 -9.59 11.03
C ASN A 66 -2.98 -9.37 12.13
N TYR A 67 -3.64 -8.21 12.16
CA TYR A 67 -4.74 -7.94 13.09
C TYR A 67 -6.09 -8.08 12.37
N ASN A 68 -7.12 -8.54 13.07
CA ASN A 68 -8.45 -8.74 12.47
C ASN A 68 -9.01 -7.45 11.85
N ARG A 69 -8.92 -6.34 12.57
CA ARG A 69 -9.34 -5.01 12.07
C ARG A 69 -8.67 -4.59 10.75
N THR A 70 -7.38 -4.83 10.54
CA THR A 70 -6.70 -4.43 9.28
C THR A 70 -7.06 -5.38 8.15
N LYS A 71 -7.09 -6.69 8.41
CA LYS A 71 -7.55 -7.71 7.43
C LYS A 71 -8.98 -7.42 6.97
N GLN A 72 -9.89 -7.18 7.90
CA GLN A 72 -11.29 -6.89 7.60
C GLN A 72 -11.51 -5.55 6.89
N THR A 73 -10.63 -4.57 7.12
CA THR A 73 -10.70 -3.29 6.41
C THR A 73 -10.44 -3.47 4.92
N LEU A 74 -9.51 -4.36 4.53
CA LEU A 74 -9.19 -4.63 3.12
C LEU A 74 -10.00 -5.76 2.50
N ALA A 75 -10.70 -6.58 3.29
CA ALA A 75 -11.46 -7.73 2.78
C ALA A 75 -12.47 -7.37 1.67
N PRO A 76 -13.26 -6.26 1.76
CA PRO A 76 -14.16 -5.89 0.67
C PRO A 76 -13.42 -5.48 -0.61
N LEU A 77 -12.28 -4.79 -0.51
CA LEU A 77 -11.45 -4.41 -1.65
C LEU A 77 -10.84 -5.63 -2.31
N SER A 78 -10.27 -6.54 -1.51
CA SER A 78 -9.73 -7.83 -1.97
C SER A 78 -10.76 -8.63 -2.75
N LYS A 79 -12.00 -8.71 -2.25
CA LYS A 79 -13.11 -9.36 -2.95
C LYS A 79 -13.47 -8.65 -4.26
N ALA A 80 -13.51 -7.32 -4.27
CA ALA A 80 -13.89 -6.55 -5.45
C ALA A 80 -12.84 -6.62 -6.58
N THR A 81 -11.55 -6.73 -6.24
CA THR A 81 -10.45 -6.75 -7.22
C THR A 81 -9.88 -8.13 -7.48
N SER A 82 -10.29 -9.14 -6.71
CA SER A 82 -9.71 -10.50 -6.70
C SER A 82 -8.21 -10.53 -6.39
N VAL A 83 -7.69 -9.50 -5.71
CA VAL A 83 -6.29 -9.43 -5.26
C VAL A 83 -6.22 -9.90 -3.81
N PRO A 84 -5.42 -10.92 -3.47
CA PRO A 84 -5.30 -11.39 -2.10
C PRO A 84 -4.62 -10.35 -1.20
N VAL A 85 -4.91 -10.41 0.10
CA VAL A 85 -4.22 -9.59 1.12
C VAL A 85 -2.98 -10.32 1.61
N GLU A 86 -1.82 -9.72 1.40
CA GLU A 86 -0.53 -10.17 1.93
C GLU A 86 -0.28 -9.56 3.32
N MET A 87 0.31 -10.35 4.22
CA MET A 87 0.62 -9.86 5.57
C MET A 87 1.99 -9.21 5.62
N TYR A 88 2.12 -8.11 6.36
CA TYR A 88 3.41 -7.49 6.66
C TYR A 88 3.60 -7.28 8.17
N ASP A 89 4.87 -7.21 8.59
CA ASP A 89 5.26 -6.93 9.97
C ASP A 89 5.40 -5.41 10.20
N PRO A 90 4.57 -4.80 11.06
CA PRO A 90 4.65 -3.36 11.33
C PRO A 90 5.87 -2.94 12.15
N ARG A 91 6.71 -3.88 12.64
CA ARG A 91 7.88 -3.57 13.48
C ARG A 91 9.10 -3.07 12.70
N ASN A 92 9.14 -3.26 11.37
CA ASN A 92 10.25 -2.79 10.54
C ASN A 92 9.74 -2.12 9.25
N LEU A 93 9.17 -0.93 9.43
CA LEU A 93 8.59 -0.16 8.33
C LEU A 93 9.61 0.36 7.33
N ALA A 94 10.87 0.60 7.74
CA ALA A 94 11.94 0.98 6.83
C ALA A 94 12.23 -0.13 5.80
N ARG A 95 12.37 -1.38 6.27
CA ARG A 95 12.53 -2.54 5.37
C ARG A 95 11.29 -2.76 4.51
N PHE A 96 10.11 -2.63 5.10
CA PHE A 96 8.87 -2.80 4.35
C PHE A 96 8.70 -1.72 3.26
N ALA A 97 9.06 -0.47 3.53
CA ALA A 97 9.09 0.60 2.53
C ALA A 97 10.04 0.29 1.37
N GLN A 98 11.21 -0.30 1.64
CA GLN A 98 12.13 -0.77 0.59
C GLN A 98 11.51 -1.90 -0.24
N GLN A 99 10.83 -2.85 0.42
CA GLN A 99 10.13 -3.94 -0.26
C GLN A 99 9.01 -3.39 -1.16
N LEU A 100 8.20 -2.45 -0.69
CA LEU A 100 7.13 -1.86 -1.50
C LEU A 100 7.66 -1.20 -2.78
N ARG A 101 8.87 -0.63 -2.77
CA ARG A 101 9.50 -0.01 -3.96
C ARG A 101 9.85 -1.01 -5.06
N SER A 102 9.90 -2.31 -4.78
CA SER A 102 10.14 -3.34 -5.80
C SER A 102 8.87 -3.86 -6.46
N TYR A 103 7.68 -3.45 -6.00
CA TYR A 103 6.42 -3.78 -6.67
C TYR A 103 6.11 -2.80 -7.80
N THR A 104 5.15 -3.16 -8.65
CA THR A 104 4.66 -2.33 -9.75
C THR A 104 3.16 -2.08 -9.63
N GLY A 105 2.67 -1.01 -10.27
CA GLY A 105 1.25 -0.63 -10.24
C GLY A 105 0.83 0.08 -8.96
N THR A 106 -0.45 -0.03 -8.59
CA THR A 106 -1.00 0.60 -7.38
C THR A 106 -1.01 -0.39 -6.22
N LEU A 107 -0.36 -0.03 -5.11
CA LEU A 107 -0.37 -0.84 -3.88
C LEU A 107 -1.32 -0.22 -2.85
N VAL A 108 -2.00 -1.04 -2.04
CA VAL A 108 -2.81 -0.55 -0.91
C VAL A 108 -2.35 -1.20 0.38
N VAL A 109 -2.08 -0.39 1.40
CA VAL A 109 -1.54 -0.82 2.69
C VAL A 109 -2.44 -0.37 3.84
N ALA A 110 -2.95 -1.32 4.62
CA ALA A 110 -3.72 -1.08 5.84
C ALA A 110 -2.88 -1.31 7.10
N GLY A 111 -2.64 -0.24 7.85
CA GLY A 111 -1.93 -0.24 9.12
C GLY A 111 -2.74 0.36 10.27
N HIS A 112 -2.06 1.18 11.08
CA HIS A 112 -2.56 1.75 12.32
C HIS A 112 -2.31 3.27 12.35
N SER A 113 -2.93 3.96 13.30
CA SER A 113 -2.76 5.41 13.53
C SER A 113 -1.30 5.85 13.70
N ASN A 114 -0.44 4.98 14.22
CA ASN A 114 1.00 5.23 14.37
C ASN A 114 1.84 4.70 13.20
N THR A 115 1.57 3.48 12.70
CA THR A 115 2.41 2.85 11.65
C THR A 115 2.14 3.43 10.26
N THR A 116 0.92 3.88 9.97
CA THR A 116 0.58 4.44 8.66
C THR A 116 1.31 5.77 8.42
N PRO A 117 1.32 6.74 9.36
CA PRO A 117 2.14 7.94 9.23
C PRO A 117 3.64 7.67 9.12
N GLU A 118 4.16 6.71 9.90
CA GLU A 118 5.57 6.34 9.85
C GLU A 118 5.95 5.75 8.49
N LEU A 119 5.08 4.92 7.90
CA LEU A 119 5.30 4.38 6.56
C LEU A 119 5.21 5.46 5.47
N VAL A 120 4.30 6.44 5.59
CA VAL A 120 4.29 7.63 4.71
C VAL A 120 5.64 8.32 4.77
N LYS A 121 6.15 8.58 5.99
CA LYS A 121 7.46 9.22 6.19
C LYS A 121 8.61 8.42 5.57
N HIS A 122 8.63 7.10 5.68
CA HIS A 122 9.65 6.27 5.04
C HIS A 122 9.58 6.29 3.50
N LEU A 123 8.39 6.44 2.94
CA LEU A 123 8.20 6.45 1.49
C LEU A 123 8.47 7.82 0.87
N SER A 124 8.10 8.91 1.55
CA SER A 124 8.10 10.26 0.99
C SER A 124 9.00 11.28 1.70
N GLY A 125 9.45 10.99 2.92
CA GLY A 125 10.12 11.95 3.80
C GLY A 125 9.18 12.96 4.45
N GLN A 126 7.88 12.96 4.11
CA GLN A 126 6.90 13.91 4.64
C GLN A 126 6.26 13.39 5.94
N ALA A 127 6.05 14.29 6.90
CA ALA A 127 5.38 13.99 8.14
C ALA A 127 3.87 14.23 8.01
N VAL A 128 3.08 13.22 8.36
CA VAL A 128 1.62 13.30 8.47
C VAL A 128 1.18 12.79 9.84
N SER A 129 -0.09 12.98 10.19
CA SER A 129 -0.63 12.48 11.45
C SER A 129 -2.06 11.97 11.31
N ILE A 130 -2.37 10.97 12.13
CA ILE A 130 -3.70 10.42 12.29
C ILE A 130 -3.96 10.32 13.79
N SER A 131 -4.96 11.04 14.30
CA SER A 131 -5.39 10.87 15.69
C SER A 131 -6.14 9.55 15.88
N GLU A 132 -6.15 8.98 17.09
CA GLU A 132 -6.88 7.73 17.39
C GLU A 132 -8.37 7.74 17.01
N LYS A 133 -8.99 8.91 16.84
CA LYS A 133 -10.41 9.07 16.49
C LYS A 133 -10.65 9.20 14.97
N GLU A 134 -9.62 9.41 14.16
CA GLU A 134 -9.75 9.65 12.71
C GLU A 134 -9.56 8.38 11.88
N PHE A 135 -10.65 7.72 11.48
CA PHE A 135 -10.61 6.49 10.67
C PHE A 135 -10.63 6.74 9.15
N HIS A 136 -10.85 7.99 8.73
CA HIS A 136 -11.25 8.29 7.36
C HIS A 136 -10.10 8.67 6.42
N LYS A 137 -8.91 8.97 6.96
CA LYS A 137 -7.76 9.45 6.19
C LYS A 137 -7.16 8.36 5.31
N VAL A 138 -6.90 8.72 4.06
CA VAL A 138 -6.20 7.90 3.07
C VAL A 138 -5.07 8.74 2.50
N PHE A 139 -3.84 8.24 2.52
CA PHE A 139 -2.68 8.92 1.94
C PHE A 139 -2.27 8.22 0.65
N ILE A 140 -2.02 8.97 -0.41
CA ILE A 140 -1.47 8.46 -1.66
C ILE A 140 -0.06 9.00 -1.81
N VAL A 141 0.92 8.10 -1.79
CA VAL A 141 2.31 8.42 -2.14
C VAL A 141 2.53 8.06 -3.60
N SER A 142 3.04 9.01 -4.38
CA SER A 142 3.44 8.81 -5.78
C SER A 142 4.76 9.52 -6.05
N TRP A 143 5.38 9.24 -7.19
CA TRP A 143 6.65 9.86 -7.57
C TRP A 143 6.48 10.73 -8.82
N LEU A 144 7.05 11.94 -8.77
CA LEU A 144 7.13 12.84 -9.91
C LEU A 144 8.25 12.39 -10.87
N ASN A 145 8.27 12.96 -12.07
CA ASN A 145 9.28 12.64 -13.10
C ASN A 145 10.73 12.91 -12.65
N ASP A 146 10.94 13.77 -11.63
CA ASP A 146 12.26 14.04 -11.04
C ASP A 146 12.62 13.07 -9.90
N GLY A 147 11.81 12.03 -9.67
CA GLY A 147 12.00 11.03 -8.62
C GLY A 147 11.58 11.49 -7.23
N LYS A 148 11.09 12.72 -7.05
CA LYS A 148 10.59 13.18 -5.74
C LYS A 148 9.23 12.58 -5.44
N ALA A 149 9.07 12.17 -4.19
CA ALA A 149 7.79 11.69 -3.70
C ALA A 149 6.83 12.85 -3.40
N SER A 150 5.57 12.69 -3.83
CA SER A 150 4.44 13.53 -3.44
C SER A 150 3.52 12.76 -2.51
N VAL A 151 2.80 13.47 -1.63
CA VAL A 151 1.77 12.90 -0.75
C VAL A 151 0.47 13.66 -0.97
N GLN A 152 -0.59 12.93 -1.31
CA GLN A 152 -1.95 13.46 -1.38
C GLN A 152 -2.78 12.85 -0.25
N GLU A 153 -3.57 13.65 0.45
CA GLU A 153 -4.57 13.18 1.42
C GLU A 153 -5.96 13.14 0.79
N LEU A 154 -6.66 12.03 0.97
CA LEU A 154 -8.06 11.80 0.60
C LEU A 154 -8.88 11.44 1.84
N ASN A 155 -10.20 11.54 1.70
CA ASN A 155 -11.17 11.18 2.74
C ASN A 155 -12.08 10.04 2.27
N SER A 156 -12.33 9.06 3.14
CA SER A 156 -13.22 7.90 2.90
C SER A 156 -14.61 8.02 3.53
N ASN A 157 -14.98 9.23 3.97
CA ASN A 157 -16.35 9.55 4.39
C ASN A 157 -17.29 9.65 3.18
#